data_AF-A0A8J7SKG3-F1
#
_entry.id   AF-A0A8J7SKG3-F1
#
_cell.length_a   1.000
_cell.length_b   1.000
_cell.length_c   1.000
_cell.angle_alpha   90.00
_cell.angle_beta   90.00
_cell.angle_gamma   90.00
#
_symmetry.space_group_name_H-M   'P 1'
#
loop_
_entity.id
_entity.type
_entity.pdbx_description
1 polymer ?
#
loop_
_entity_poly.entity_id
_entity_poly.type
_entity_poly.pdbx_seq_one_letter_code
_entity_poly.pdbx_strand_id
1 'polypeptide(L)'
;MSKHGLILLGDPSPERVEARQGALHALGYRCLAVSDRAALPEQARTRAPDVILIASDGEAEDAEALHLVDILKHDPITAAIPIILTDATDRRMRDGALAAGVDDLLPADSATKEIAARLPRLVRASVMQTELSRRVESAGRFGVDVDPTGFSRNYALRPRIMTVCENGAILTDLQQALLMAGFHAIPERSAFRAGERIDDERVDAAIIGVEGPRDIARAASLAAHIRANPRLFNLPTLIVGPAIDDAASETLYKAGVSIVLNEPVVPTPSTGFIPYMHMLVNRQRWRWTMRDPFKATLSSGTADVELNGVYGPAFMEEHLARLLQARAVREGMLSLGLAVIDNAEGVRDTHGDEAARILMQQMAAWITGMTRIEDCVCRMDANGFAILMPETSIAEAERVLHRIAGILHQSEFHLTEEVMEPIRVWPSVGVVAAGDGDDADRMIERARRACL
;
A
#
# COMPACT_ATOMS: atom_id res chain seq x y z
N MET A 1 -15.19 8.21 8.64
CA MET A 1 -14.43 8.43 7.40
C MET A 1 -13.30 9.39 7.72
N SER A 2 -12.04 8.94 7.66
CA SER A 2 -10.87 9.81 7.75
C SER A 2 -9.82 9.31 6.75
N LYS A 3 -9.39 10.16 5.82
CA LYS A 3 -8.32 9.83 4.85
C LYS A 3 -7.40 11.03 4.70
N HIS A 4 -6.38 11.14 5.53
CA HIS A 4 -5.62 12.37 5.76
C HIS A 4 -4.30 12.47 4.99
N GLY A 5 -4.28 12.09 3.71
CA GLY A 5 -3.15 12.48 2.85
C GLY A 5 -3.18 13.99 2.59
N LEU A 6 -2.02 14.66 2.62
CA LEU A 6 -1.87 16.02 2.11
C LEU A 6 -1.66 15.97 0.61
N ILE A 7 -2.56 16.60 -0.14
CA ILE A 7 -2.53 16.66 -1.59
C ILE A 7 -2.20 18.09 -2.01
N LEU A 8 -1.14 18.24 -2.80
CA LEU A 8 -0.76 19.52 -3.39
C LEU A 8 -1.38 19.62 -4.78
N LEU A 9 -2.15 20.67 -5.04
CA LEU A 9 -2.83 20.90 -6.32
C LEU A 9 -2.12 22.00 -7.10
N GLY A 10 -1.46 21.62 -8.20
CA GLY A 10 -0.89 22.52 -9.20
C GLY A 10 -1.77 22.55 -10.45
N ASP A 11 -2.97 23.14 -10.34
CA ASP A 11 -3.91 23.30 -11.47
C ASP A 11 -4.13 24.80 -11.69
N PRO A 12 -3.91 25.33 -12.91
CA PRO A 12 -4.03 26.75 -13.18
C PRO A 12 -5.48 27.24 -13.16
N SER A 13 -6.48 26.35 -13.26
CA SER A 13 -7.89 26.73 -13.24
C SER A 13 -8.43 26.86 -11.81
N PRO A 14 -8.79 28.08 -11.35
CA PRO A 14 -9.32 28.27 -10.00
C PRO A 14 -10.62 27.48 -9.75
N GLU A 15 -11.48 27.37 -10.76
CA GLU A 15 -12.74 26.64 -10.67
C GLU A 15 -12.52 25.14 -10.47
N ARG A 16 -11.59 24.53 -11.23
CA ARG A 16 -11.25 23.11 -11.05
C ARG A 16 -10.59 22.87 -9.71
N VAL A 17 -9.71 23.78 -9.27
CA VAL A 17 -9.07 23.71 -7.94
C VAL A 17 -10.12 23.71 -6.84
N GLU A 18 -11.06 24.66 -6.85
CA GLU A 18 -12.10 24.77 -5.83
C GLU A 18 -12.98 23.50 -5.79
N ALA A 19 -13.42 23.02 -6.96
CA ALA A 19 -14.21 21.80 -7.07
C ALA A 19 -13.47 20.56 -6.56
N ARG A 20 -12.19 20.40 -6.95
CA ARG A 20 -11.34 19.28 -6.51
C ARG A 20 -11.05 19.36 -5.01
N GLN A 21 -10.73 20.55 -4.47
CA GLN A 21 -10.52 20.74 -3.04
C GLN A 21 -11.75 20.36 -2.22
N GLY A 22 -12.93 20.90 -2.57
CA GLY A 22 -14.16 20.63 -1.83
C GLY A 22 -14.51 19.14 -1.80
N ALA A 23 -14.41 18.45 -2.94
CA ALA A 23 -14.72 17.03 -3.03
C ALA A 23 -13.67 16.14 -2.34
N LEU A 24 -12.39 16.48 -2.40
CA LEU A 24 -11.33 15.75 -1.69
C LEU A 24 -11.41 15.97 -0.17
N HIS A 25 -11.73 17.20 0.28
CA HIS A 25 -11.98 17.51 1.69
C HIS A 25 -13.18 16.72 2.22
N ALA A 26 -14.28 16.62 1.46
CA ALA A 26 -15.45 15.83 1.83
C ALA A 26 -15.13 14.33 2.01
N LEU A 27 -14.06 13.85 1.38
CA LEU A 27 -13.55 12.48 1.50
C LEU A 27 -12.47 12.33 2.58
N GLY A 28 -12.10 13.43 3.25
CA GLY A 28 -11.20 13.48 4.39
C GLY A 28 -9.77 13.91 4.09
N TYR A 29 -9.42 14.18 2.81
CA TYR A 29 -8.08 14.59 2.42
C TYR A 29 -7.84 16.06 2.71
N ARG A 30 -6.60 16.42 3.07
CA ARG A 30 -6.17 17.82 3.14
C ARG A 30 -5.65 18.22 1.78
N CYS A 31 -6.09 19.36 1.27
CA CYS A 31 -5.66 19.85 -0.04
C CYS A 31 -5.11 21.26 0.06
N LEU A 32 -3.90 21.47 -0.46
CA LEU A 32 -3.29 22.77 -0.60
C LEU A 32 -3.21 23.14 -2.08
N ALA A 33 -3.91 24.20 -2.46
CA ALA A 33 -3.82 24.75 -3.80
C ALA A 33 -2.59 25.63 -3.95
N VAL A 34 -1.88 25.49 -5.07
CA VAL A 34 -0.76 26.35 -5.45
C VAL A 34 -1.18 27.16 -6.66
N SER A 35 -1.48 28.44 -6.43
CA SER A 35 -1.97 29.36 -7.47
C SER A 35 -0.92 29.71 -8.52
N ASP A 36 0.36 29.70 -8.14
CA ASP A 36 1.50 29.94 -9.02
C ASP A 36 2.28 28.63 -9.21
N ARG A 37 2.20 28.04 -10.42
CA ARG A 37 2.85 26.76 -10.74
C ARG A 37 4.37 26.83 -10.60
N ALA A 38 5.00 27.99 -10.76
CA ALA A 38 6.44 28.15 -10.56
C ALA A 38 6.84 27.94 -9.07
N ALA A 39 5.91 28.17 -8.14
CA ALA A 39 6.11 27.93 -6.71
C ALA A 39 5.89 26.46 -6.30
N LEU A 40 5.39 25.61 -7.21
CA LEU A 40 5.03 24.22 -6.90
C LEU A 40 6.21 23.39 -6.34
N PRO A 41 7.44 23.45 -6.90
CA PRO A 41 8.58 22.72 -6.34
C PRO A 41 8.93 23.15 -4.91
N GLU A 42 8.92 24.45 -4.63
CA GLU A 42 9.23 24.97 -3.28
C GLU A 42 8.13 24.61 -2.27
N GLN A 43 6.86 24.68 -2.67
CA GLN A 43 5.75 24.20 -1.84
C GLN A 43 5.86 22.69 -1.58
N ALA A 44 6.24 21.89 -2.58
CA ALA A 44 6.45 20.45 -2.40
C ALA A 44 7.58 20.16 -1.40
N ARG A 45 8.72 20.87 -1.48
CA ARG A 45 9.84 20.74 -0.53
C ARG A 45 9.42 21.07 0.91
N THR A 46 8.73 22.21 1.08
CA THR A 46 8.41 22.74 2.41
C THR A 46 7.23 22.03 3.08
N ARG A 47 6.22 21.63 2.30
CA ARG A 47 4.99 21.01 2.81
C ARG A 47 5.07 19.49 2.86
N ALA A 48 5.95 18.88 2.06
CA ALA A 48 6.11 17.43 1.91
C ALA A 48 4.74 16.71 1.76
N PRO A 49 3.98 17.01 0.69
CA PRO A 49 2.68 16.39 0.43
C PRO A 49 2.83 14.88 0.14
N ASP A 50 1.75 14.14 0.33
CA ASP A 50 1.68 12.71 0.02
C ASP A 50 1.44 12.41 -1.45
N VAL A 51 0.83 13.36 -2.18
CA VAL A 51 0.58 13.30 -3.62
C VAL A 51 0.60 14.72 -4.18
N ILE A 52 1.15 14.88 -5.38
CA ILE A 52 1.04 16.11 -6.17
C ILE A 52 0.13 15.83 -7.37
N LEU A 53 -0.90 16.65 -7.54
CA LEU A 53 -1.75 16.68 -8.74
C LEU A 53 -1.32 17.85 -9.60
N ILE A 54 -0.92 17.60 -10.83
CA ILE A 54 -0.56 18.63 -11.81
C ILE A 54 -1.55 18.52 -12.97
N ALA A 55 -2.31 19.59 -13.22
CA ALA A 55 -3.18 19.63 -14.38
C ALA A 55 -2.42 20.06 -15.63
N SER A 56 -2.91 19.63 -16.78
CA SER A 56 -2.40 20.03 -18.09
C SER A 56 -3.57 20.45 -18.97
N ASP A 57 -3.68 21.72 -19.35
CA ASP A 57 -4.77 22.22 -20.19
C ASP A 57 -4.26 22.66 -21.58
N GLY A 58 -4.02 21.67 -22.44
CA GLY A 58 -3.62 21.87 -23.84
C GLY A 58 -2.11 21.97 -24.08
N GLU A 59 -1.73 22.07 -25.37
CA GLU A 59 -0.35 21.83 -25.83
C GLU A 59 0.71 22.74 -25.18
N ALA A 60 0.38 24.00 -24.89
CA ALA A 60 1.31 24.93 -24.25
C ALA A 60 1.56 24.57 -22.78
N GLU A 61 0.53 24.11 -22.09
CA GLU A 61 0.60 23.71 -20.68
C GLU A 61 1.21 22.31 -20.51
N ASP A 62 1.10 21.43 -21.51
CA ASP A 62 1.70 20.08 -21.51
C ASP A 62 3.23 20.14 -21.30
N ALA A 63 3.90 21.02 -22.04
CA ALA A 63 5.35 21.17 -21.91
C ALA A 63 5.76 21.69 -20.52
N GLU A 64 4.99 22.62 -19.96
CA GLU A 64 5.21 23.15 -18.62
C GLU A 64 4.96 22.09 -17.54
N ALA A 65 3.86 21.33 -17.65
CA ALA A 65 3.53 20.24 -16.74
C ALA A 65 4.63 19.18 -16.70
N LEU A 66 5.11 18.73 -17.87
CA LEU A 66 6.21 17.77 -17.95
C LEU A 66 7.53 18.33 -17.41
N HIS A 67 7.80 19.62 -17.62
CA HIS A 67 8.97 20.27 -17.05
C HIS A 67 8.90 20.35 -15.51
N LEU A 68 7.73 20.63 -14.94
CA LEU A 68 7.53 20.61 -13.48
C LEU A 68 7.72 19.20 -12.91
N VAL A 69 7.21 18.17 -13.58
CA VAL A 69 7.44 16.77 -13.20
C VAL A 69 8.94 16.48 -13.18
N ASP A 70 9.66 16.86 -14.24
CA ASP A 70 11.10 16.65 -14.36
C ASP A 70 11.88 17.29 -13.19
N ILE A 71 11.57 18.54 -12.85
CA ILE A 71 12.15 19.23 -11.69
C ILE A 71 11.87 18.47 -10.38
N LEU A 72 10.61 18.09 -10.16
CA LEU A 72 10.19 17.41 -8.93
C LEU A 72 10.81 16.01 -8.80
N LYS A 73 10.95 15.28 -9.91
CA LYS A 73 11.53 13.92 -9.94
C LYS A 73 13.05 13.89 -9.85
N HIS A 74 13.74 14.98 -10.22
CA HIS A 74 15.20 15.11 -10.07
C HIS A 74 15.65 15.72 -8.74
N ASP A 75 14.74 16.32 -7.98
CA ASP A 75 15.05 16.85 -6.64
C ASP A 75 15.02 15.72 -5.58
N PRO A 76 16.12 15.42 -4.86
CA PRO A 76 16.17 14.35 -3.87
C PRO A 76 15.10 14.44 -2.77
N ILE A 77 14.61 15.65 -2.47
CA ILE A 77 13.58 15.88 -1.45
C ILE A 77 12.19 15.47 -1.95
N THR A 78 11.86 15.78 -3.22
CA THR A 78 10.52 15.58 -3.78
C THR A 78 10.41 14.38 -4.71
N ALA A 79 11.53 13.77 -5.13
CA ALA A 79 11.57 12.75 -6.18
C ALA A 79 10.66 11.54 -5.93
N ALA A 80 10.49 11.20 -4.65
CA ALA A 80 9.71 10.05 -4.25
C ALA A 80 8.23 10.39 -3.98
N ILE A 81 7.85 11.67 -4.00
CA ILE A 81 6.45 12.07 -3.91
C ILE A 81 5.73 11.60 -5.19
N PRO A 82 4.62 10.85 -5.06
CA PRO A 82 3.82 10.44 -6.20
C PRO A 82 3.22 11.65 -6.93
N ILE A 83 3.35 11.67 -8.26
CA ILE A 83 2.77 12.71 -9.11
C ILE A 83 1.69 12.10 -10.00
N ILE A 84 0.51 12.73 -9.99
CA ILE A 84 -0.59 12.42 -10.89
C ILE A 84 -0.72 13.57 -11.89
N LEU A 85 -0.65 13.27 -13.18
CA LEU A 85 -1.06 14.23 -14.21
C LEU A 85 -2.55 14.07 -14.52
N THR A 86 -3.28 15.18 -14.52
CA THR A 86 -4.66 15.22 -14.99
C THR A 86 -4.73 15.74 -16.41
N ASP A 87 -5.79 15.35 -17.12
CA ASP A 87 -6.12 15.88 -18.44
C ASP A 87 -5.07 15.49 -19.52
N ALA A 88 -4.31 14.41 -19.27
CA ALA A 88 -3.33 13.83 -20.18
C ALA A 88 -4.00 12.98 -21.27
N THR A 89 -4.55 13.64 -22.28
CA THR A 89 -5.47 13.03 -23.26
C THR A 89 -4.77 12.28 -24.39
N ASP A 90 -3.74 12.88 -24.98
CA ASP A 90 -3.12 12.36 -26.20
C ASP A 90 -1.99 11.35 -25.92
N ARG A 91 -1.58 10.64 -26.97
CA ARG A 91 -0.49 9.64 -26.87
C ARG A 91 0.85 10.29 -26.52
N ARG A 92 1.16 11.45 -27.09
CA ARG A 92 2.46 12.11 -26.92
C ARG A 92 2.65 12.50 -25.46
N MET A 93 1.61 13.02 -24.83
CA MET A 93 1.58 13.39 -23.43
C MET A 93 1.69 12.17 -22.52
N ARG A 94 1.00 11.06 -22.84
CA ARG A 94 1.15 9.81 -22.07
C ARG A 94 2.56 9.22 -22.14
N ASP A 95 3.17 9.19 -23.33
CA ASP A 95 4.53 8.71 -23.53
C ASP A 95 5.55 9.63 -22.84
N GLY A 96 5.36 10.96 -22.92
CA GLY A 96 6.17 11.96 -22.25
C GLY A 96 6.06 11.88 -20.72
N ALA A 97 4.86 11.71 -20.19
CA ALA A 97 4.60 11.55 -18.77
C ALA A 97 5.26 10.29 -18.21
N LEU A 98 5.20 9.17 -18.94
CA LEU A 98 5.90 7.95 -18.57
C LEU A 98 7.42 8.19 -18.52
N ALA A 99 7.98 8.85 -19.52
CA ALA A 99 9.41 9.16 -19.59
C ALA A 99 9.86 10.12 -18.46
N ALA A 100 9.02 11.08 -18.07
CA ALA A 100 9.26 12.00 -16.97
C ALA A 100 9.10 11.36 -15.58
N GLY A 101 8.61 10.11 -15.50
CA GLY A 101 8.47 9.37 -14.25
C GLY A 101 7.18 9.63 -13.48
N VAL A 102 6.11 10.05 -14.16
CA VAL A 102 4.77 10.20 -13.57
C VAL A 102 4.26 8.87 -13.00
N ASP A 103 3.54 8.92 -11.88
CA ASP A 103 3.09 7.73 -11.15
C ASP A 103 1.66 7.29 -11.52
N ASP A 104 0.82 8.22 -11.98
CA ASP A 104 -0.52 7.93 -12.47
C ASP A 104 -1.01 9.03 -13.44
N LEU A 105 -1.96 8.67 -14.29
CA LEU A 105 -2.56 9.56 -15.29
C LEU A 105 -4.07 9.54 -15.12
N LEU A 106 -4.70 10.70 -15.17
CA LEU A 106 -6.16 10.79 -15.21
C LEU A 106 -6.59 11.29 -16.59
N PRO A 107 -7.56 10.62 -17.24
CA PRO A 107 -8.25 11.17 -18.41
C PRO A 107 -8.77 12.58 -18.18
N ALA A 108 -9.01 13.31 -19.27
CA ALA A 108 -9.71 14.59 -19.20
C ALA A 108 -11.10 14.42 -18.57
N ASP A 109 -11.52 15.41 -17.79
CA ASP A 109 -12.80 15.44 -17.09
C ASP A 109 -13.01 14.27 -16.11
N SER A 110 -11.94 13.57 -15.70
CA SER A 110 -12.03 12.50 -14.69
C SER A 110 -12.79 13.01 -13.46
N ALA A 111 -13.92 12.35 -13.19
CA ALA A 111 -14.78 12.70 -12.07
C ALA A 111 -13.97 12.64 -10.76
N THR A 112 -14.24 13.54 -9.82
CA THR A 112 -13.49 13.55 -8.54
C THR A 112 -13.58 12.23 -7.77
N LYS A 113 -14.65 11.45 -8.00
CA LYS A 113 -14.79 10.09 -7.48
C LYS A 113 -13.70 9.13 -7.99
N GLU A 114 -13.28 9.26 -9.24
CA GLU A 114 -12.19 8.47 -9.80
C GLU A 114 -10.85 8.87 -9.18
N ILE A 115 -10.57 10.18 -9.09
CA ILE A 115 -9.38 10.72 -8.41
C ILE A 115 -9.29 10.14 -6.99
N ALA A 116 -10.40 10.24 -6.26
CA ALA A 116 -10.54 9.70 -4.90
C ALA A 116 -10.32 8.19 -4.79
N ALA A 117 -10.65 7.43 -5.83
CA ALA A 117 -10.46 5.99 -5.86
C ALA A 117 -9.00 5.58 -6.13
N ARG A 118 -8.23 6.42 -6.84
CA ARG A 118 -6.81 6.17 -7.16
C ARG A 118 -5.86 6.64 -6.05
N LEU A 119 -6.19 7.74 -5.36
CA LEU A 119 -5.38 8.35 -4.30
C LEU A 119 -4.92 7.43 -3.15
N PRO A 120 -5.77 6.57 -2.53
CA PRO A 120 -5.38 5.84 -1.32
C PRO A 120 -4.11 5.01 -1.49
N ARG A 121 -3.94 4.45 -2.69
CA ARG A 121 -2.80 3.62 -3.05
C ARG A 121 -1.52 4.43 -3.27
N LEU A 122 -1.62 5.64 -3.79
CA LEU A 122 -0.48 6.55 -3.97
C LEU A 122 -0.06 7.16 -2.64
N VAL A 123 -1.02 7.63 -1.84
CA VAL A 123 -0.77 8.07 -0.47
C VAL A 123 -0.08 6.97 0.33
N ARG A 124 -0.52 5.71 0.22
CA ARG A 124 0.13 4.61 0.96
C ARG A 124 1.60 4.38 0.55
N ALA A 125 1.99 4.69 -0.68
CA ALA A 125 3.39 4.65 -1.09
C ALA A 125 4.21 5.75 -0.37
N SER A 126 3.69 6.98 -0.28
CA SER A 126 4.29 8.07 0.53
C SER A 126 4.44 7.68 2.01
N VAL A 127 3.38 7.09 2.60
CA VAL A 127 3.38 6.61 3.99
C VAL A 127 4.52 5.62 4.20
N MET A 128 4.66 4.64 3.32
CA MET A 128 5.67 3.59 3.44
C MET A 128 7.10 4.16 3.44
N GLN A 129 7.37 5.17 2.62
CA GLN A 129 8.69 5.80 2.58
C GLN A 129 8.95 6.68 3.81
N THR A 130 7.98 7.50 4.20
CA THR A 130 8.09 8.35 5.37
C THR A 130 8.32 7.49 6.61
N GLU A 131 7.62 6.37 6.69
CA GLU A 131 7.77 5.40 7.76
C GLU A 131 9.12 4.70 7.73
N LEU A 132 9.63 4.31 6.56
CA LEU A 132 10.97 3.73 6.45
C LEU A 132 12.03 4.68 7.01
N SER A 133 11.95 5.96 6.66
CA SER A 133 12.87 6.99 7.15
C SER A 133 12.87 7.09 8.67
N ARG A 134 11.67 7.07 9.29
CA ARG A 134 11.53 7.07 10.76
C ARG A 134 12.04 5.79 11.40
N ARG A 135 11.75 4.63 10.79
CA ARG A 135 12.19 3.32 11.26
C ARG A 135 13.72 3.23 11.28
N VAL A 136 14.38 3.73 10.23
CA VAL A 136 15.85 3.82 10.14
C VAL A 136 16.40 4.73 11.22
N GLU A 137 15.80 5.89 11.45
CA GLU A 137 16.25 6.81 12.52
C GLU A 137 16.09 6.18 13.92
N SER A 138 14.97 5.50 14.19
CA SER A 138 14.79 4.72 15.41
C SER A 138 15.84 3.61 15.52
N ALA A 139 16.10 2.86 14.46
CA ALA A 139 17.09 1.78 14.45
C ALA A 139 18.51 2.28 14.73
N GLY A 140 18.86 3.48 14.23
CA GLY A 140 20.14 4.12 14.49
C GLY A 140 20.41 4.38 15.98
N ARG A 141 19.37 4.58 16.81
CA ARG A 141 19.51 4.69 18.27
C ARG A 141 20.00 3.40 18.93
N PHE A 142 19.81 2.26 18.27
CA PHE A 142 20.25 0.94 18.71
C PHE A 142 21.52 0.47 17.99
N GLY A 143 22.22 1.38 17.29
CA GLY A 143 23.44 1.06 16.56
C GLY A 143 23.22 0.33 15.23
N VAL A 144 21.98 0.29 14.74
CA VAL A 144 21.62 -0.32 13.45
C VAL A 144 21.56 0.78 12.39
N ASP A 145 22.62 0.89 11.60
CA ASP A 145 22.70 1.82 10.47
C ASP A 145 22.22 1.13 9.18
N VAL A 146 21.24 1.73 8.53
CA VAL A 146 20.62 1.21 7.31
C VAL A 146 20.61 2.32 6.29
N ASP A 147 21.33 2.13 5.18
CA ASP A 147 21.22 3.00 4.01
C ASP A 147 20.11 2.47 3.08
N PRO A 148 18.94 3.13 3.00
CA PRO A 148 17.84 2.65 2.15
C PRO A 148 18.17 2.72 0.66
N THR A 149 19.14 3.55 0.26
CA THR A 149 19.50 3.76 -1.14
C THR A 149 20.39 2.65 -1.72
N GLY A 150 21.10 1.93 -0.85
CA GLY A 150 21.92 0.77 -1.24
C GLY A 150 21.12 -0.45 -1.70
N PHE A 151 19.79 -0.45 -1.53
CA PHE A 151 18.93 -1.55 -1.91
C PHE A 151 18.41 -1.41 -3.35
N SER A 152 19.24 -1.82 -4.30
CA SER A 152 18.81 -1.96 -5.70
C SER A 152 18.39 -3.40 -6.00
N ARG A 153 17.15 -3.60 -6.45
CA ARG A 153 16.75 -4.89 -7.02
C ARG A 153 17.25 -4.99 -8.44
N ASN A 154 17.75 -6.18 -8.78
CA ASN A 154 18.14 -6.50 -10.14
C ASN A 154 16.88 -6.57 -11.04
N TYR A 155 16.52 -5.45 -11.67
CA TYR A 155 15.35 -5.31 -12.54
C TYR A 155 15.52 -5.95 -13.92
N ALA A 156 16.61 -6.70 -14.14
CA ALA A 156 16.93 -7.37 -15.40
C ALA A 156 15.84 -8.37 -15.88
N LEU A 157 14.90 -8.74 -15.02
CA LEU A 157 13.77 -9.59 -15.40
C LEU A 157 12.62 -8.76 -15.98
N ARG A 158 12.12 -9.20 -17.15
CA ARG A 158 10.90 -8.67 -17.76
C ARG A 158 9.73 -8.72 -16.76
N PRO A 159 8.95 -7.65 -16.59
CA PRO A 159 7.85 -7.67 -15.63
C PRO A 159 6.77 -8.66 -16.04
N ARG A 160 6.27 -9.41 -15.05
CA ARG A 160 5.30 -10.50 -15.23
C ARG A 160 3.91 -9.96 -15.00
N ILE A 161 3.05 -10.04 -16.02
CA ILE A 161 1.70 -9.49 -15.99
C ILE A 161 0.70 -10.62 -16.10
N MET A 162 -0.13 -10.81 -15.07
CA MET A 162 -1.25 -11.74 -15.14
C MET A 162 -2.32 -11.14 -16.07
N THR A 163 -2.61 -11.79 -17.20
CA THR A 163 -3.66 -11.37 -18.12
C THR A 163 -4.88 -12.27 -17.94
N VAL A 164 -6.01 -11.71 -17.55
CA VAL A 164 -7.25 -12.46 -17.30
C VAL A 164 -8.32 -12.06 -18.29
N CYS A 165 -8.75 -12.97 -19.16
CA CYS A 165 -9.87 -12.72 -20.07
C CYS A 165 -10.48 -14.05 -20.55
N GLU A 166 -11.81 -14.18 -20.47
CA GLU A 166 -12.50 -15.38 -20.97
C GLU A 166 -12.50 -15.45 -22.50
N ASN A 167 -12.57 -14.30 -23.18
CA ASN A 167 -12.50 -14.22 -24.63
C ASN A 167 -11.06 -14.40 -25.13
N GLY A 168 -10.86 -15.44 -25.94
CA GLY A 168 -9.56 -15.78 -26.49
C GLY A 168 -8.96 -14.71 -27.42
N ALA A 169 -9.80 -13.91 -28.11
CA ALA A 169 -9.33 -12.86 -29.01
C ALA A 169 -8.72 -11.70 -28.23
N ILE A 170 -9.46 -11.13 -27.27
CA ILE A 170 -8.94 -10.06 -26.40
C ILE A 170 -7.72 -10.54 -25.61
N LEU A 171 -7.74 -11.78 -25.09
CA LEU A 171 -6.59 -12.33 -24.40
C LEU A 171 -5.34 -12.34 -25.29
N THR A 172 -5.49 -12.74 -26.56
CA THR A 172 -4.39 -12.76 -27.53
C THR A 172 -3.91 -11.33 -27.82
N ASP A 173 -4.82 -10.38 -27.97
CA ASP A 173 -4.48 -8.98 -28.23
C ASP A 173 -3.72 -8.35 -27.05
N LEU A 174 -4.16 -8.63 -25.82
CA LEU A 174 -3.46 -8.24 -24.59
C LEU A 174 -2.05 -8.82 -24.55
N GLN A 175 -1.91 -10.12 -24.80
CA GLN A 175 -0.61 -10.79 -24.79
C GLN A 175 0.35 -10.20 -25.82
N GLN A 176 -0.14 -9.91 -27.02
CA GLN A 176 0.67 -9.31 -28.09
C GLN A 176 1.10 -7.88 -27.74
N ALA A 177 0.17 -7.03 -27.30
CA ALA A 177 0.49 -5.66 -26.87
C ALA A 177 1.54 -5.63 -25.74
N LEU A 178 1.35 -6.48 -24.73
CA LEU A 178 2.29 -6.61 -23.60
C LEU A 178 3.67 -7.10 -24.04
N LEU A 179 3.72 -8.09 -24.94
CA LEU A 179 4.99 -8.60 -25.47
C LEU A 179 5.76 -7.52 -26.22
N MET A 180 5.08 -6.74 -27.07
CA MET A 180 5.68 -5.62 -27.81
C MET A 180 6.21 -4.52 -26.90
N ALA A 181 5.58 -4.31 -25.74
CA ALA A 181 6.01 -3.37 -24.72
C ALA A 181 7.04 -3.94 -23.72
N GLY A 182 7.54 -5.16 -23.93
CA GLY A 182 8.60 -5.75 -23.11
C GLY A 182 8.15 -6.45 -21.83
N PHE A 183 6.84 -6.69 -21.68
CA PHE A 183 6.28 -7.47 -20.57
C PHE A 183 6.25 -8.97 -20.88
N HIS A 184 6.20 -9.79 -19.82
CA HIS A 184 5.92 -11.21 -19.90
C HIS A 184 4.47 -11.46 -19.44
N ALA A 185 3.59 -11.79 -20.39
CA ALA A 185 2.19 -12.08 -20.09
C ALA A 185 2.01 -13.51 -19.58
N ILE A 186 1.22 -13.67 -18.51
CA ILE A 186 0.79 -14.94 -17.93
C ILE A 186 -0.71 -15.05 -18.19
N PRO A 187 -1.13 -15.80 -19.21
CA PRO A 187 -2.54 -15.89 -19.59
C PRO A 187 -3.35 -16.78 -18.67
N GLU A 188 -4.51 -16.28 -18.28
CA GLU A 188 -5.57 -17.04 -17.63
C GLU A 188 -6.93 -16.71 -18.25
N ARG A 189 -7.74 -17.73 -18.46
CA ARG A 189 -9.10 -17.59 -19.00
C ARG A 189 -10.17 -17.56 -17.94
N SER A 190 -9.80 -17.64 -16.66
CA SER A 190 -10.74 -17.70 -15.55
C SER A 190 -10.22 -16.84 -14.41
N ALA A 191 -11.08 -15.95 -13.92
CA ALA A 191 -10.79 -15.15 -12.74
C ALA A 191 -10.51 -16.03 -11.51
N PHE A 192 -11.17 -17.18 -11.40
CA PHE A 192 -10.94 -18.14 -10.32
C PHE A 192 -9.55 -18.77 -10.40
N ARG A 193 -9.16 -19.29 -11.56
CA ARG A 193 -7.83 -19.89 -11.79
C ARG A 193 -6.72 -18.87 -11.65
N ALA A 194 -6.96 -17.64 -12.11
CA ALA A 194 -6.05 -16.53 -11.90
C ALA A 194 -5.84 -16.27 -10.41
N GLY A 195 -6.91 -16.29 -9.59
CA GLY A 195 -6.84 -16.18 -8.13
C GLY A 195 -5.94 -17.24 -7.50
N GLU A 196 -6.20 -18.53 -7.78
CA GLU A 196 -5.38 -19.65 -7.27
C GLU A 196 -3.90 -19.47 -7.65
N ARG A 197 -3.65 -19.10 -8.92
CA ARG A 197 -2.29 -19.00 -9.44
C ARG A 197 -1.52 -17.82 -8.89
N ILE A 198 -2.19 -16.69 -8.63
CA ILE A 198 -1.55 -15.47 -8.10
C ILE A 198 -1.16 -15.62 -6.63
N ASP A 199 -1.80 -16.54 -5.90
CA ASP A 199 -1.43 -16.86 -4.51
C ASP A 199 -0.05 -17.53 -4.42
N ASP A 200 0.31 -18.32 -5.43
CA ASP A 200 1.59 -19.06 -5.49
C ASP A 200 2.64 -18.42 -6.41
N GLU A 201 2.22 -17.78 -7.51
CA GLU A 201 3.12 -17.15 -8.47
C GLU A 201 3.25 -15.64 -8.26
N ARG A 202 4.50 -15.17 -8.19
CA ARG A 202 4.78 -13.74 -8.13
C ARG A 202 4.56 -13.07 -9.49
N VAL A 203 3.68 -12.08 -9.51
CA VAL A 203 3.43 -11.18 -10.64
C VAL A 203 3.61 -9.72 -10.25
N ASP A 204 3.98 -8.87 -11.20
CA ASP A 204 4.18 -7.43 -11.01
C ASP A 204 2.85 -6.65 -11.07
N ALA A 205 1.89 -7.13 -11.87
CA ALA A 205 0.54 -6.57 -11.97
C ALA A 205 -0.43 -7.60 -12.59
N ALA A 206 -1.73 -7.31 -12.52
CA ALA A 206 -2.75 -8.02 -13.28
C ALA A 206 -3.52 -7.05 -14.19
N ILE A 207 -3.85 -7.50 -15.40
CA ILE A 207 -4.74 -6.82 -16.34
C ILE A 207 -5.91 -7.74 -16.66
N ILE A 208 -7.14 -7.21 -16.56
CA ILE A 208 -8.37 -7.97 -16.74
C ILE A 208 -9.16 -7.34 -17.88
N GLY A 209 -9.37 -8.11 -18.94
CA GLY A 209 -10.21 -7.71 -20.07
C GLY A 209 -11.67 -7.97 -19.77
N VAL A 210 -12.54 -6.97 -19.96
CA VAL A 210 -13.99 -7.08 -19.72
C VAL A 210 -14.79 -6.68 -20.96
N GLU A 211 -15.78 -7.49 -21.35
CA GLU A 211 -16.65 -7.20 -22.51
C GLU A 211 -18.11 -6.98 -22.12
N GLY A 212 -18.47 -7.29 -20.87
CA GLY A 212 -19.81 -7.06 -20.38
C GLY A 212 -19.98 -7.29 -18.89
N PRO A 213 -21.23 -7.20 -18.39
CA PRO A 213 -21.52 -7.20 -16.95
C PRO A 213 -21.01 -8.43 -16.20
N ARG A 214 -20.99 -9.60 -16.85
CA ARG A 214 -20.49 -10.84 -16.23
C ARG A 214 -18.99 -10.78 -15.97
N ASP A 215 -18.22 -10.22 -16.88
CA ASP A 215 -16.77 -10.09 -16.73
C ASP A 215 -16.44 -9.05 -15.67
N ILE A 216 -17.21 -7.96 -15.61
CA ILE A 216 -17.08 -6.93 -14.57
C ILE A 216 -17.29 -7.54 -13.18
N ALA A 217 -18.33 -8.36 -13.00
CA ALA A 217 -18.56 -9.05 -11.72
C ALA A 217 -17.41 -9.99 -11.33
N ARG A 218 -16.86 -10.73 -12.30
CA ARG A 218 -15.71 -11.63 -12.09
C ARG A 218 -14.43 -10.86 -11.78
N ALA A 219 -14.19 -9.75 -12.47
CA ALA A 219 -13.06 -8.86 -12.23
C ALA A 219 -13.13 -8.24 -10.82
N ALA A 220 -14.31 -7.81 -10.39
CA ALA A 220 -14.56 -7.34 -9.03
C ALA A 220 -14.28 -8.44 -7.98
N SER A 221 -14.73 -9.67 -8.24
CA SER A 221 -14.45 -10.82 -7.35
C SER A 221 -12.95 -11.11 -7.21
N LEU A 222 -12.22 -11.15 -8.33
CA LEU A 222 -10.76 -11.34 -8.30
C LEU A 222 -10.05 -10.17 -7.60
N ALA A 223 -10.46 -8.93 -7.85
CA ALA A 223 -9.92 -7.78 -7.14
C ALA A 223 -10.15 -7.89 -5.62
N ALA A 224 -11.35 -8.30 -5.19
CA ALA A 224 -11.66 -8.52 -3.78
C ALA A 224 -10.80 -9.64 -3.16
N HIS A 225 -10.57 -10.76 -3.86
CA HIS A 225 -9.64 -11.82 -3.45
C HIS A 225 -8.22 -11.25 -3.24
N ILE A 226 -7.70 -10.51 -4.22
CA ILE A 226 -6.38 -9.88 -4.15
C ILE A 226 -6.28 -8.93 -2.94
N ARG A 227 -7.35 -8.17 -2.64
CA ARG A 227 -7.38 -7.25 -1.49
C ARG A 227 -7.61 -7.97 -0.16
N ALA A 228 -8.16 -9.17 -0.14
CA ALA A 228 -8.29 -9.97 1.07
C ALA A 228 -6.96 -10.63 1.47
N ASN A 229 -6.06 -10.88 0.52
CA ASN A 229 -4.75 -11.49 0.78
C ASN A 229 -3.69 -10.43 1.13
N PRO A 230 -3.10 -10.42 2.35
CA PRO A 230 -2.08 -9.43 2.75
C PRO A 230 -0.84 -9.38 1.86
N ARG A 231 -0.45 -10.52 1.26
CA ARG A 231 0.70 -10.60 0.35
C ARG A 231 0.42 -9.93 -0.99
N LEU A 232 -0.85 -9.91 -1.40
CA LEU A 232 -1.31 -9.38 -2.68
C LEU A 232 -2.06 -8.06 -2.56
N PHE A 233 -2.30 -7.57 -1.34
CA PHE A 233 -3.10 -6.36 -1.07
C PHE A 233 -2.69 -5.17 -1.93
N ASN A 234 -1.38 -5.05 -2.19
CA ASN A 234 -0.79 -3.97 -2.97
C ASN A 234 -0.62 -4.27 -4.47
N LEU A 235 -0.93 -5.48 -4.93
CA LEU A 235 -0.81 -5.90 -6.32
C LEU A 235 -1.67 -5.00 -7.22
N PRO A 236 -1.06 -4.30 -8.19
CA PRO A 236 -1.79 -3.48 -9.13
C PRO A 236 -2.74 -4.31 -10.00
N THR A 237 -3.93 -3.77 -10.23
CA THR A 237 -4.98 -4.38 -11.06
C THR A 237 -5.53 -3.33 -12.02
N LEU A 238 -5.40 -3.58 -13.31
CA LEU A 238 -5.91 -2.75 -14.39
C LEU A 238 -7.09 -3.44 -15.07
N ILE A 239 -8.18 -2.72 -15.28
CA ILE A 239 -9.31 -3.18 -16.10
C ILE A 239 -9.29 -2.46 -17.43
N VAL A 240 -9.47 -3.21 -18.51
CA VAL A 240 -9.59 -2.68 -19.88
C VAL A 240 -10.79 -3.30 -20.58
N GLY A 241 -11.52 -2.52 -21.36
CA GLY A 241 -12.63 -3.03 -22.15
C GLY A 241 -13.64 -1.96 -22.56
N PRO A 242 -14.42 -2.20 -23.63
CA PRO A 242 -15.33 -1.21 -24.22
C PRO A 242 -16.67 -1.05 -23.48
N ALA A 243 -16.95 -1.91 -22.49
CA ALA A 243 -18.27 -2.03 -21.85
C ALA A 243 -18.31 -1.48 -20.42
N ILE A 244 -17.50 -0.46 -20.12
CA ILE A 244 -17.34 0.05 -18.76
C ILE A 244 -18.01 1.42 -18.64
N ASP A 245 -19.19 1.44 -18.02
CA ASP A 245 -19.88 2.67 -17.63
C ASP A 245 -19.45 3.15 -16.23
N ASP A 246 -20.00 4.27 -15.79
CA ASP A 246 -19.70 4.88 -14.49
C ASP A 246 -20.07 3.95 -13.31
N ALA A 247 -21.18 3.22 -13.43
CA ALA A 247 -21.67 2.32 -12.37
C ALA A 247 -20.76 1.09 -12.22
N ALA A 248 -20.31 0.52 -13.35
CA ALA A 248 -19.31 -0.53 -13.39
C ALA A 248 -17.98 -0.05 -12.83
N SER A 249 -17.52 1.14 -13.23
CA SER A 249 -16.29 1.75 -12.71
C SER A 249 -16.34 1.91 -11.19
N GLU A 250 -17.44 2.43 -10.65
CA GLU A 250 -17.63 2.58 -9.21
C GLU A 250 -17.59 1.22 -8.49
N THR A 251 -18.21 0.20 -9.08
CA THR A 251 -18.19 -1.17 -8.55
C THR A 251 -16.78 -1.75 -8.51
N LEU A 252 -16.02 -1.60 -9.60
CA LEU A 252 -14.64 -2.08 -9.72
C LEU A 252 -13.71 -1.36 -8.73
N TYR A 253 -13.82 -0.04 -8.61
CA TYR A 253 -13.04 0.72 -7.64
C TYR A 253 -13.38 0.35 -6.20
N LYS A 254 -14.65 0.10 -5.86
CA LYS A 254 -15.07 -0.41 -4.54
C LYS A 254 -14.49 -1.80 -4.25
N ALA A 255 -14.40 -2.67 -5.25
CA ALA A 255 -13.74 -3.96 -5.14
C ALA A 255 -12.20 -3.85 -5.02
N GLY A 256 -11.66 -2.65 -5.18
CA GLY A 256 -10.25 -2.36 -5.01
C GLY A 256 -9.44 -2.48 -6.29
N VAL A 257 -10.03 -2.33 -7.47
CA VAL A 257 -9.31 -2.15 -8.73
C VAL A 257 -8.42 -0.90 -8.70
N SER A 258 -7.23 -0.98 -9.29
CA SER A 258 -6.27 0.13 -9.30
C SER A 258 -6.62 1.20 -10.32
N ILE A 259 -6.86 0.78 -11.56
CA ILE A 259 -7.20 1.66 -12.68
C ILE A 259 -8.26 0.95 -13.52
N VAL A 260 -9.20 1.73 -14.04
CA VAL A 260 -10.24 1.30 -14.97
C VAL A 260 -10.10 2.15 -16.23
N LEU A 261 -9.92 1.52 -17.39
CA LEU A 261 -9.85 2.20 -18.69
C LEU A 261 -10.98 1.71 -19.59
N ASN A 262 -11.86 2.62 -19.97
CA ASN A 262 -12.88 2.36 -20.98
C ASN A 262 -12.28 2.57 -22.38
N GLU A 263 -11.44 1.63 -22.79
CA GLU A 263 -10.83 1.62 -24.12
C GLU A 263 -10.86 0.21 -24.73
N PRO A 264 -11.00 0.09 -26.05
CA PRO A 264 -10.87 -1.19 -26.73
C PRO A 264 -9.42 -1.68 -26.65
N VAL A 265 -9.25 -2.99 -26.47
CA VAL A 265 -7.95 -3.62 -26.55
C VAL A 265 -7.59 -3.80 -28.02
N VAL A 266 -6.51 -3.15 -28.46
CA VAL A 266 -5.96 -3.31 -29.81
C VAL A 266 -4.49 -3.74 -29.65
N PRO A 267 -3.97 -4.74 -30.39
CA PRO A 267 -2.61 -5.26 -30.20
C PRO A 267 -1.55 -4.38 -30.87
N THR A 268 -1.31 -3.18 -30.34
CA THR A 268 -0.27 -2.27 -30.85
C THR A 268 0.72 -1.88 -29.76
N PRO A 269 1.96 -1.50 -30.09
CA PRO A 269 2.88 -0.92 -29.10
C PRO A 269 2.36 0.38 -28.48
N SER A 270 1.42 1.03 -29.16
CA SER A 270 0.83 2.32 -28.80
C SER A 270 -0.52 2.22 -28.10
N THR A 271 -0.89 1.03 -27.64
CA THR A 271 -2.18 0.82 -26.99
C THR A 271 -2.25 1.61 -25.70
N GLY A 272 -3.41 2.25 -25.46
CA GLY A 272 -3.55 3.30 -24.47
C GLY A 272 -3.20 2.88 -23.04
N PHE A 273 -3.40 1.61 -22.71
CA PHE A 273 -3.08 1.06 -21.40
C PHE A 273 -1.59 0.85 -21.11
N ILE A 274 -0.72 0.84 -22.13
CA ILE A 274 0.70 0.49 -21.94
C ILE A 274 1.42 1.45 -20.97
N PRO A 275 1.28 2.79 -21.10
CA PRO A 275 1.83 3.73 -20.12
C PRO A 275 1.37 3.45 -18.69
N TYR A 276 0.07 3.19 -18.50
CA TYR A 276 -0.50 2.85 -17.19
C TYR A 276 0.11 1.56 -16.63
N MET A 277 0.33 0.55 -17.46
CA MET A 277 0.97 -0.70 -17.03
C MET A 277 2.41 -0.48 -16.57
N HIS A 278 3.20 0.32 -17.29
CA HIS A 278 4.54 0.68 -16.84
C HIS A 278 4.52 1.43 -15.50
N MET A 279 3.62 2.41 -15.33
CA MET A 279 3.47 3.16 -14.07
C MET A 279 3.10 2.24 -12.89
N LEU A 280 2.11 1.36 -13.08
CA LEU A 280 1.69 0.40 -12.07
C LEU A 280 2.81 -0.58 -11.68
N VAL A 281 3.55 -1.09 -12.68
CA VAL A 281 4.70 -1.98 -12.46
C VAL A 281 5.84 -1.27 -11.75
N ASN A 282 6.20 -0.06 -12.17
CA ASN A 282 7.23 0.75 -11.54
C ASN A 282 6.90 0.99 -10.06
N ARG A 283 5.64 1.33 -9.75
CA ARG A 283 5.20 1.52 -8.37
C ARG A 283 5.27 0.24 -7.54
N GLN A 284 4.86 -0.90 -8.10
CA GLN A 284 4.94 -2.18 -7.39
C GLN A 284 6.40 -2.60 -7.14
N ARG A 285 7.27 -2.39 -8.12
CA ARG A 285 8.70 -2.67 -8.03
C ARG A 285 9.40 -1.79 -7.01
N TRP A 286 9.06 -0.50 -6.96
CA TRP A 286 9.56 0.43 -5.96
C TRP A 286 9.08 0.06 -4.53
N ARG A 287 7.83 -0.37 -4.37
CA ARG A 287 7.36 -0.93 -3.08
C ARG A 287 8.15 -2.15 -2.64
N TRP A 288 8.52 -2.97 -3.60
CA TRP A 288 9.31 -4.16 -3.34
C TRP A 288 10.75 -3.86 -2.95
N THR A 289 11.40 -2.84 -3.52
CA THR A 289 12.76 -2.44 -3.12
C THR A 289 12.79 -1.95 -1.69
N MET A 290 11.75 -1.26 -1.23
CA MET A 290 11.68 -0.78 0.15
C MET A 290 11.51 -1.91 1.20
N ARG A 291 11.15 -3.13 0.80
CA ARG A 291 11.01 -4.26 1.76
C ARG A 291 12.32 -4.64 2.42
N ASP A 292 13.41 -4.57 1.68
CA ASP A 292 14.72 -5.03 2.15
C ASP A 292 15.33 -4.05 3.19
N PRO A 293 15.24 -2.71 3.00
CA PRO A 293 15.52 -1.74 4.06
C PRO A 293 14.71 -1.96 5.35
N PHE A 294 13.39 -2.18 5.26
CA PHE A 294 12.55 -2.46 6.44
C PHE A 294 12.96 -3.74 7.19
N LYS A 295 13.47 -4.73 6.46
CA LYS A 295 14.01 -5.93 7.09
C LYS A 295 15.37 -5.67 7.73
N ALA A 296 16.21 -4.83 7.11
CA ALA A 296 17.51 -4.48 7.66
C ALA A 296 17.41 -3.71 8.98
N THR A 297 16.34 -2.94 9.19
CA THR A 297 16.08 -2.30 10.48
C THR A 297 15.74 -3.30 11.58
N LEU A 298 15.30 -4.51 11.25
CA LEU A 298 15.04 -5.61 12.17
C LEU A 298 16.28 -6.53 12.25
N SER A 299 17.24 -6.15 13.07
CA SER A 299 18.52 -6.85 13.19
C SER A 299 18.99 -6.91 14.65
N SER A 300 20.21 -7.39 14.88
CA SER A 300 20.77 -7.45 16.23
C SER A 300 20.81 -6.04 16.85
N GLY A 301 20.18 -5.89 18.02
CA GLY A 301 20.02 -4.61 18.71
C GLY A 301 18.60 -4.05 18.67
N THR A 302 17.83 -4.35 17.62
CA THR A 302 16.43 -3.90 17.49
C THR A 302 15.42 -5.05 17.55
N ALA A 303 15.80 -6.23 17.11
CA ALA A 303 14.99 -7.43 17.15
C ALA A 303 14.84 -7.98 18.58
N ASP A 304 13.73 -8.67 18.82
CA ASP A 304 13.58 -9.49 20.02
C ASP A 304 14.57 -10.66 20.02
N VAL A 305 15.06 -11.02 21.19
CA VAL A 305 16.10 -12.05 21.35
C VAL A 305 15.56 -13.48 21.26
N GLU A 306 14.28 -13.69 21.57
CA GLU A 306 13.65 -15.02 21.58
C GLU A 306 12.75 -15.23 20.35
N LEU A 307 12.14 -14.17 19.83
CA LEU A 307 11.17 -14.20 18.76
C LEU A 307 11.72 -13.62 17.46
N ASN A 308 11.87 -14.50 16.46
CA ASN A 308 12.26 -14.08 15.11
C ASN A 308 11.17 -13.24 14.44
N GLY A 309 11.57 -12.20 13.71
CA GLY A 309 10.66 -11.43 12.86
C GLY A 309 9.92 -10.28 13.56
N VAL A 310 10.16 -10.05 14.86
CA VAL A 310 9.52 -8.96 15.63
C VAL A 310 10.56 -8.10 16.35
N TYR A 311 10.24 -6.82 16.52
CA TYR A 311 11.08 -5.88 17.26
C TYR A 311 10.98 -6.09 18.76
N GLY A 312 12.05 -5.79 19.50
CA GLY A 312 12.06 -5.89 20.96
C GLY A 312 11.32 -4.73 21.66
N PRO A 313 11.01 -4.85 22.96
CA PRO A 313 10.28 -3.82 23.71
C PRO A 313 10.96 -2.45 23.73
N ALA A 314 12.29 -2.41 23.88
CA ALA A 314 13.03 -1.14 23.91
C ALA A 314 12.92 -0.38 22.57
N PHE A 315 12.96 -1.10 21.44
CA PHE A 315 12.76 -0.50 20.12
C PHE A 315 11.32 0.01 19.95
N MET A 316 10.33 -0.76 20.43
CA MET A 316 8.92 -0.39 20.38
C MET A 316 8.67 0.97 21.04
N GLU A 317 9.20 1.18 22.25
CA GLU A 317 9.02 2.42 23.00
C GLU A 317 9.62 3.63 22.27
N GLU A 318 10.89 3.53 21.84
CA GLU A 318 11.57 4.58 21.07
C GLU A 318 10.82 4.91 19.78
N HIS A 319 10.41 3.88 19.05
CA HIS A 319 9.74 4.08 17.78
C HIS A 319 8.32 4.64 17.93
N LEU A 320 7.55 4.15 18.92
CA LEU A 320 6.22 4.70 19.23
C LEU A 320 6.31 6.18 19.63
N ALA A 321 7.29 6.55 20.46
CA ALA A 321 7.54 7.95 20.82
C ALA A 321 7.83 8.81 19.57
N ARG A 322 8.66 8.31 18.64
CA ARG A 322 8.95 8.99 17.36
C ARG A 322 7.70 9.16 16.49
N LEU A 323 6.84 8.14 16.41
CA LEU A 323 5.58 8.24 15.68
C LEU A 323 4.63 9.28 16.28
N LEU A 324 4.52 9.34 17.60
CA LEU A 324 3.69 10.33 18.31
C LEU A 324 4.21 11.77 18.07
N GLN A 325 5.53 11.97 18.12
CA GLN A 325 6.16 13.26 17.79
C GLN A 325 5.88 13.68 16.34
N ALA A 326 6.05 12.76 15.39
CA ALA A 326 5.78 13.04 13.98
C ALA A 326 4.30 13.38 13.73
N ARG A 327 3.38 12.67 14.39
CA ARG A 327 1.95 12.96 14.35
C ARG A 327 1.64 14.37 14.87
N ALA A 328 2.26 14.79 15.96
CA ALA A 328 2.04 16.14 16.52
C ALA A 328 2.40 17.27 15.54
N VAL A 329 3.33 17.02 14.61
CA VAL A 329 3.75 18.01 13.59
C VAL A 329 2.89 17.96 12.33
N ARG A 330 2.55 16.76 11.84
CA ARG A 330 1.87 16.59 10.53
C ARG A 330 0.37 16.28 10.62
N GLU A 331 -0.18 16.12 11.83
CA GLU A 331 -1.55 15.68 12.10
C GLU A 331 -1.91 14.35 11.41
N GLY A 332 -0.97 13.40 11.43
CA GLY A 332 -1.14 12.07 10.85
C GLY A 332 -2.01 11.14 11.71
N MET A 333 -2.52 10.06 11.11
CA MET A 333 -3.18 9.01 11.87
C MET A 333 -2.15 8.05 12.48
N LEU A 334 -2.39 7.60 13.70
CA LEU A 334 -1.60 6.54 14.32
C LEU A 334 -2.55 5.68 15.15
N SER A 335 -2.54 4.38 14.89
CA SER A 335 -3.23 3.40 15.72
C SER A 335 -2.24 2.41 16.32
N LEU A 336 -2.52 1.99 17.55
CA LEU A 336 -1.84 0.90 18.25
C LEU A 336 -2.83 -0.23 18.45
N GLY A 337 -2.45 -1.42 17.99
CA GLY A 337 -3.16 -2.66 18.30
C GLY A 337 -2.31 -3.52 19.24
N LEU A 338 -2.95 -4.13 20.23
CA LEU A 338 -2.37 -5.17 21.07
C LEU A 338 -3.04 -6.50 20.77
N ALA A 339 -2.23 -7.57 20.78
CA ALA A 339 -2.71 -8.94 20.73
C ALA A 339 -2.03 -9.72 21.87
N VAL A 340 -2.83 -10.23 22.80
CA VAL A 340 -2.39 -11.00 23.98
C VAL A 340 -2.91 -12.42 23.85
N ILE A 341 -2.06 -13.41 24.10
CA ILE A 341 -2.43 -14.82 24.07
C ILE A 341 -2.71 -15.29 25.50
N ASP A 342 -3.99 -15.38 25.86
CA ASP A 342 -4.42 -15.55 27.25
C ASP A 342 -3.93 -16.86 27.88
N ASN A 343 -3.88 -17.93 27.09
CA ASN A 343 -3.45 -19.25 27.56
C ASN A 343 -1.95 -19.53 27.37
N ALA A 344 -1.14 -18.55 26.98
CA ALA A 344 0.29 -18.77 26.78
C ALA A 344 1.01 -19.22 28.06
N GLU A 345 0.62 -18.69 29.22
CA GLU A 345 1.13 -19.12 30.53
C GLU A 345 0.72 -20.57 30.84
N GLY A 346 -0.55 -20.92 30.62
CA GLY A 346 -1.02 -22.29 30.83
C GLY A 346 -0.32 -23.32 29.92
N VAL A 347 0.03 -22.94 28.69
CA VAL A 347 0.85 -23.79 27.80
C VAL A 347 2.25 -23.98 28.37
N ARG A 348 2.88 -22.93 28.92
CA ARG A 348 4.18 -23.01 29.57
C ARG A 348 4.15 -23.93 30.79
N ASP A 349 3.15 -23.76 31.64
CA ASP A 349 3.00 -24.54 32.87
C ASP A 349 2.77 -26.03 32.58
N THR A 350 2.04 -26.33 31.50
CA THR A 350 1.65 -27.70 31.14
C THR A 350 2.70 -28.41 30.27
N HIS A 351 3.31 -27.70 29.34
CA HIS A 351 4.15 -28.27 28.27
C HIS A 351 5.61 -27.76 28.30
N GLY A 352 5.96 -26.90 29.25
CA GLY A 352 7.31 -26.39 29.44
C GLY A 352 7.67 -25.17 28.58
N ASP A 353 8.81 -24.56 28.91
CA ASP A 353 9.29 -23.33 28.27
C ASP A 353 9.52 -23.48 26.76
N GLU A 354 9.97 -24.66 26.31
CA GLU A 354 10.24 -24.90 24.89
C GLU A 354 8.96 -24.87 24.05
N ALA A 355 7.88 -25.51 24.53
CA ALA A 355 6.59 -25.49 23.86
C ALA A 355 6.01 -24.06 23.83
N ALA A 356 6.09 -23.32 24.93
CA ALA A 356 5.66 -21.92 24.98
C ALA A 356 6.47 -21.02 24.03
N ARG A 357 7.80 -21.21 23.96
CA ARG A 357 8.67 -20.49 23.04
C ARG A 357 8.29 -20.75 21.58
N ILE A 358 8.06 -22.00 21.20
CA ILE A 358 7.63 -22.37 19.84
C ILE A 358 6.26 -21.77 19.53
N LEU A 359 5.31 -21.83 20.46
CA LEU A 359 3.99 -21.22 20.30
C LEU A 359 4.13 -19.72 19.98
N MET A 360 4.90 -18.99 20.79
CA MET A 360 5.10 -17.55 20.59
C MET A 360 5.84 -17.23 19.29
N GLN A 361 6.79 -18.07 18.85
CA GLN A 361 7.44 -17.93 17.55
C GLN A 361 6.45 -18.14 16.38
N GLN A 362 5.54 -19.10 16.49
CA GLN A 362 4.47 -19.29 15.51
C GLN A 362 3.51 -18.09 15.50
N MET A 363 3.12 -17.57 16.66
CA MET A 363 2.31 -16.35 16.76
C MET A 363 2.99 -15.16 16.06
N ALA A 364 4.27 -14.94 16.35
CA ALA A 364 5.05 -13.87 15.73
C ALA A 364 5.07 -14.00 14.19
N ALA A 365 5.33 -15.19 13.66
CA ALA A 365 5.34 -15.46 12.22
C ALA A 365 3.96 -15.22 11.57
N TRP A 366 2.88 -15.60 12.24
CA TRP A 366 1.53 -15.42 11.74
C TRP A 366 1.10 -13.96 11.76
N ILE A 367 1.31 -13.26 12.87
CA ILE A 367 0.98 -11.83 13.01
C ILE A 367 1.74 -11.02 11.97
N THR A 368 3.07 -11.19 11.88
CA THR A 368 3.92 -10.47 10.91
C THR A 368 3.56 -10.79 9.46
N GLY A 369 3.12 -12.02 9.16
CA GLY A 369 2.62 -12.41 7.84
C GLY A 369 1.28 -11.77 7.46
N MET A 370 0.53 -11.29 8.46
CA MET A 370 -0.80 -10.69 8.30
C MET A 370 -0.81 -9.16 8.40
N THR A 371 0.31 -8.53 8.77
CA THR A 371 0.47 -7.07 8.81
C THR A 371 1.14 -6.53 7.56
N ARG A 372 1.06 -5.22 7.34
CA ARG A 372 1.75 -4.56 6.22
C ARG A 372 3.23 -4.40 6.57
N ILE A 373 4.05 -4.10 5.56
CA ILE A 373 5.51 -3.97 5.74
C ILE A 373 5.90 -2.71 6.52
N GLU A 374 5.10 -1.65 6.37
CA GLU A 374 5.25 -0.39 7.10
C GLU A 374 4.72 -0.45 8.54
N ASP A 375 3.87 -1.43 8.86
CA ASP A 375 3.42 -1.66 10.24
C ASP A 375 4.56 -2.28 11.08
N CYS A 376 4.66 -1.90 12.36
CA CYS A 376 5.69 -2.42 13.27
C CYS A 376 5.12 -3.45 14.21
N VAL A 377 5.50 -4.72 14.06
CA VAL A 377 5.16 -5.76 15.04
C VAL A 377 6.28 -5.86 16.06
N CYS A 378 5.95 -5.62 17.32
CA CYS A 378 6.88 -5.64 18.43
C CYS A 378 6.44 -6.65 19.47
N ARG A 379 7.41 -7.25 20.16
CA ARG A 379 7.19 -7.96 21.40
C ARG A 379 6.83 -6.95 22.48
N MET A 380 5.71 -7.17 23.18
CA MET A 380 5.28 -6.29 24.26
C MET A 380 5.71 -6.83 25.63
N ASP A 381 5.38 -8.09 25.92
CA ASP A 381 5.71 -8.82 27.14
C ASP A 381 5.71 -10.32 26.85
N ALA A 382 5.75 -11.20 27.85
CA ALA A 382 5.83 -12.64 27.67
C ALA A 382 4.67 -13.28 26.88
N ASN A 383 3.50 -12.63 26.80
CA ASN A 383 2.30 -13.22 26.19
C ASN A 383 1.71 -12.34 25.08
N GLY A 384 2.24 -11.13 24.86
CA GLY A 384 1.64 -10.16 23.97
C GLY A 384 2.55 -9.59 22.89
N PHE A 385 1.90 -9.03 21.87
CA PHE A 385 2.48 -8.27 20.78
C PHE A 385 1.81 -6.90 20.68
N ALA A 386 2.60 -5.90 20.29
CA ALA A 386 2.13 -4.59 19.88
C ALA A 386 2.30 -4.42 18.37
N ILE A 387 1.31 -3.82 17.72
CA ILE A 387 1.30 -3.53 16.28
C ILE A 387 1.12 -2.02 16.11
N LEU A 388 2.20 -1.35 15.73
CA LEU A 388 2.20 0.09 15.46
C LEU A 388 1.78 0.31 14.00
N MET A 389 0.66 0.99 13.78
CA MET A 389 0.06 1.17 12.45
C MET A 389 0.04 2.67 12.08
N PRO A 390 1.13 3.19 11.48
CA PRO A 390 1.17 4.57 11.02
C PRO A 390 0.16 4.80 9.88
N GLU A 391 -0.36 6.03 9.83
CA GLU A 391 -1.38 6.50 8.88
C GLU A 391 -2.53 5.52 8.69
N THR A 392 -3.02 5.02 9.82
CA THR A 392 -4.10 4.02 9.89
C THR A 392 -5.16 4.47 10.89
N SER A 393 -6.40 4.53 10.43
CA SER A 393 -7.55 4.87 11.29
C SER A 393 -7.86 3.74 12.29
N ILE A 394 -8.53 4.08 13.40
CA ILE A 394 -8.94 3.07 14.39
C ILE A 394 -9.81 1.97 13.77
N ALA A 395 -10.74 2.33 12.88
CA ALA A 395 -11.60 1.36 12.19
C ALA A 395 -10.85 0.47 11.19
N GLU A 396 -9.73 0.93 10.61
CA GLU A 396 -8.84 0.07 9.83
C GLU A 396 -8.04 -0.87 10.72
N ALA A 397 -7.50 -0.35 11.82
CA ALA A 397 -6.75 -1.11 12.80
C ALA A 397 -7.60 -2.22 13.45
N GLU A 398 -8.83 -1.93 13.88
CA GLU A 398 -9.78 -2.90 14.43
C GLU A 398 -10.05 -4.04 13.45
N ARG A 399 -10.26 -3.74 12.16
CA ARG A 399 -10.45 -4.78 11.14
C ARG A 399 -9.22 -5.66 10.98
N VAL A 400 -8.01 -5.11 11.08
CA VAL A 400 -6.77 -5.89 11.03
C VAL A 400 -6.65 -6.77 12.26
N LEU A 401 -6.83 -6.23 13.46
CA LEU A 401 -6.67 -6.97 14.72
C LEU A 401 -7.74 -8.05 14.90
N HIS A 402 -9.01 -7.78 14.59
CA HIS A 402 -10.07 -8.80 14.63
C HIS A 402 -9.83 -9.93 13.61
N ARG A 403 -9.30 -9.61 12.43
CA ARG A 403 -8.93 -10.64 11.45
C ARG A 403 -7.79 -11.51 11.98
N ILE A 404 -6.75 -10.91 12.55
CA ILE A 404 -5.64 -11.64 13.16
C ILE A 404 -6.16 -12.54 14.29
N ALA A 405 -6.94 -11.99 15.23
CA ALA A 405 -7.53 -12.74 16.35
C ALA A 405 -8.40 -13.90 15.86
N GLY A 406 -9.29 -13.66 14.90
CA GLY A 406 -10.16 -14.70 14.34
C GLY A 406 -9.38 -15.84 13.69
N ILE A 407 -8.31 -15.53 12.94
CA ILE A 407 -7.45 -16.54 12.32
C ILE A 407 -6.69 -17.34 13.38
N LEU A 408 -6.07 -16.68 14.36
CA LEU A 408 -5.34 -17.36 15.43
C LEU A 408 -6.26 -18.26 16.26
N HIS A 409 -7.46 -17.77 16.62
CA HIS A 409 -8.44 -18.51 17.40
C HIS A 409 -8.96 -19.78 16.70
N GLN A 410 -9.09 -19.75 15.38
CA GLN A 410 -9.57 -20.89 14.57
C GLN A 410 -8.44 -21.83 14.13
N SER A 411 -7.22 -21.60 14.59
CA SER A 411 -6.04 -22.37 14.18
C SER A 411 -5.56 -23.32 15.27
N GLU A 412 -4.94 -24.41 14.83
CA GLU A 412 -4.35 -25.44 15.68
C GLU A 412 -2.83 -25.46 15.51
N PHE A 413 -2.12 -25.36 16.62
CA PHE A 413 -0.67 -25.17 16.65
C PHE A 413 0.03 -26.44 17.15
N HIS A 414 0.92 -26.96 16.31
CA HIS A 414 1.77 -28.10 16.66
C HIS A 414 3.09 -27.57 17.20
N LEU A 415 3.46 -27.92 18.43
CA LEU A 415 4.58 -27.29 19.14
C LEU A 415 5.85 -28.14 19.10
N THR A 416 5.85 -29.27 19.79
CA THR A 416 6.98 -30.22 19.84
C THR A 416 6.48 -31.64 19.53
N GLU A 417 7.39 -32.57 19.27
CA GLU A 417 7.03 -33.99 19.10
C GLU A 417 6.45 -34.61 20.38
N GLU A 418 6.76 -34.03 21.54
CA GLU A 418 6.25 -34.47 22.85
C GLU A 418 4.81 -34.01 23.10
N VAL A 419 4.37 -32.93 22.44
CA VAL A 419 3.00 -32.42 22.51
C VAL A 419 2.19 -33.05 21.38
N MET A 420 1.56 -34.18 21.68
CA MET A 420 0.82 -34.99 20.71
C MET A 420 -0.47 -34.33 20.19
N GLU A 421 -1.11 -33.50 21.02
CA GLU A 421 -2.36 -32.82 20.67
C GLU A 421 -2.10 -31.37 20.22
N PRO A 422 -2.70 -30.92 19.11
CA PRO A 422 -2.58 -29.53 18.68
C PRO A 422 -3.16 -28.57 19.71
N ILE A 423 -2.46 -27.47 19.97
CA ILE A 423 -2.88 -26.43 20.91
C ILE A 423 -3.73 -25.40 20.21
N ARG A 424 -4.85 -25.00 20.84
CA ARG A 424 -5.63 -23.82 20.45
C ARG A 424 -5.27 -22.63 21.33
N VAL A 425 -5.43 -21.43 20.79
CA VAL A 425 -5.15 -20.19 21.50
C VAL A 425 -6.40 -19.32 21.65
N TRP A 426 -6.43 -18.54 22.73
CA TRP A 426 -7.46 -17.52 22.97
C TRP A 426 -6.80 -16.14 22.93
N PRO A 427 -6.83 -15.45 21.76
CA PRO A 427 -6.26 -14.13 21.63
C PRO A 427 -7.24 -13.05 22.10
N SER A 428 -6.84 -12.24 23.06
CA SER A 428 -7.49 -10.97 23.40
C SER A 428 -6.84 -9.82 22.65
N VAL A 429 -7.64 -8.92 22.08
CA VAL A 429 -7.14 -7.78 21.29
C VAL A 429 -7.70 -6.45 21.77
N GLY A 430 -6.85 -5.43 21.77
CA GLY A 430 -7.22 -4.06 22.12
C GLY A 430 -6.68 -3.08 21.07
N VAL A 431 -7.49 -2.10 20.66
CA VAL A 431 -7.09 -1.12 19.64
C VAL A 431 -7.40 0.29 20.11
N VAL A 432 -6.44 1.19 19.93
CA VAL A 432 -6.61 2.62 20.20
C VAL A 432 -6.00 3.47 19.10
N ALA A 433 -6.63 4.60 18.81
CA ALA A 433 -5.98 5.69 18.06
C ALA A 433 -5.22 6.60 19.02
N ALA A 434 -4.11 7.17 18.53
CA ALA A 434 -3.38 8.21 19.23
C ALA A 434 -4.30 9.42 19.46
N GLY A 435 -4.38 9.85 20.70
CA GLY A 435 -5.08 11.04 21.17
C GLY A 435 -4.13 12.21 21.37
N ASP A 436 -4.68 13.38 21.70
CA ASP A 436 -3.90 14.56 21.97
C ASP A 436 -3.22 14.46 23.35
N GLY A 437 -1.92 14.72 23.41
CA GLY A 437 -1.14 14.59 24.65
C GLY A 437 -0.84 13.14 25.07
N ASP A 438 -1.05 12.16 24.20
CA ASP A 438 -0.54 10.81 24.40
C ASP A 438 1.00 10.79 24.35
N ASP A 439 1.59 10.10 25.31
CA ASP A 439 2.94 9.54 25.23
C ASP A 439 2.83 8.03 24.98
N ALA A 440 3.98 7.36 24.81
CA ALA A 440 4.03 5.93 24.53
C ALA A 440 3.33 5.11 25.62
N ASP A 441 3.62 5.39 26.89
CA ASP A 441 3.10 4.65 28.05
C ASP A 441 1.58 4.78 28.17
N ARG A 442 1.04 5.99 28.07
CA ARG A 442 -0.42 6.23 28.13
C ARG A 442 -1.15 5.55 27.00
N MET A 443 -0.59 5.58 25.78
CA MET A 443 -1.20 4.94 24.63
C MET A 443 -1.23 3.41 24.80
N ILE A 444 -0.14 2.81 25.30
CA ILE A 444 -0.06 1.37 25.61
C ILE A 444 -1.06 1.01 26.72
N GLU A 445 -1.14 1.79 27.80
CA GLU A 445 -2.06 1.52 28.90
C GLU A 445 -3.52 1.57 28.44
N ARG A 446 -3.88 2.57 27.63
CA ARG A 446 -5.21 2.65 27.02
C ARG A 446 -5.51 1.44 26.14
N ALA A 447 -4.53 0.99 25.35
CA ALA A 447 -4.69 -0.19 24.51
C ALA A 447 -4.88 -1.47 25.34
N ARG A 448 -4.15 -1.63 26.46
CA ARG A 448 -4.32 -2.75 27.39
C ARG A 448 -5.72 -2.75 28.02
N ARG A 449 -6.23 -1.58 28.43
CA ARG A 449 -7.59 -1.46 28.96
C ARG A 449 -8.68 -1.75 27.93
N ALA A 450 -8.36 -1.61 26.65
CA ALA A 450 -9.26 -1.93 25.54
C ALA A 450 -9.20 -3.41 25.12
N CYS A 451 -8.29 -4.21 25.67
CA CYS A 451 -8.28 -5.66 25.44
C CYS A 451 -9.54 -6.28 26.04
N LEU A 452 -10.32 -6.96 25.19
CA LEU A 452 -11.54 -7.68 25.54
C LEU A 452 -11.34 -9.19 25.51
#